data_AF-A0A4Y4DSL5-F1
#
_entry.id   AF-A0A4Y4DSL5-F1
#
_cell.length_a   1.000
_cell.length_b   1.000
_cell.length_c   1.000
_cell.angle_alpha   90.00
_cell.angle_beta   90.00
_cell.angle_gamma   90.00
#
_symmetry.space_group_name_H-M   'P 1'
#
loop_
_entity.id
_entity.type
_entity.pdbx_description
1 polymer ?
#
loop_
_entity_poly.entity_id
_entity_poly.type
_entity_poly.pdbx_seq_one_letter_code
_entity_poly.pdbx_strand_id
1 'polypeptide(L)'
;MTNAEEELTNAMAMVSVHWRPVFLAMVDPKTDRLHMLYLTTPQKVLTVVEASPARKTSGDFFKEVMAEGSQEFRVAQWDHTAVAFAVPSCEAMEKSQFAQGRYRLPERSGPTLRAVNAQNCVFERV
;
A
#
# COMPACT_ATOMS: atom_id res chain seq x y z
N MET A 1 -6.52 -3.59 7.66
CA MET A 1 -5.36 -3.98 6.85
C MET A 1 -5.86 -5.02 5.86
N THR A 2 -5.57 -4.87 4.57
CA THR A 2 -6.16 -5.71 3.52
C THR A 2 -5.43 -7.04 3.42
N ASN A 3 -6.17 -8.12 3.18
CA ASN A 3 -5.61 -9.45 2.99
C ASN A 3 -5.22 -9.63 1.50
N ALA A 4 -4.07 -10.26 1.24
CA ALA A 4 -3.59 -10.52 -0.11
C ALA A 4 -4.54 -11.40 -0.95
N GLU A 5 -5.25 -12.33 -0.32
CA GLU A 5 -6.19 -13.24 -0.98
C GLU A 5 -7.60 -12.65 -1.13
N GLU A 6 -7.87 -11.51 -0.46
CA GLU A 6 -9.15 -10.83 -0.57
C GLU A 6 -9.36 -10.29 -1.99
N GLU A 7 -10.55 -10.50 -2.54
CA GLU A 7 -10.94 -9.92 -3.82
C GLU A 7 -10.80 -8.39 -3.78
N LEU A 8 -10.16 -7.82 -4.80
CA LEU A 8 -9.94 -6.39 -4.90
C LEU A 8 -11.25 -5.61 -4.80
N THR A 9 -12.31 -6.15 -5.38
CA THR A 9 -13.65 -5.58 -5.36
C THR A 9 -14.17 -5.37 -3.93
N ASN A 10 -13.92 -6.32 -3.02
CA ASN A 10 -14.37 -6.22 -1.63
C ASN A 10 -13.55 -5.18 -0.86
N ALA A 11 -12.23 -5.17 -1.06
CA ALA A 11 -11.36 -4.14 -0.49
C ALA A 11 -11.78 -2.73 -0.97
N MET A 12 -12.09 -2.57 -2.26
CA MET A 12 -12.52 -1.29 -2.82
C MET A 12 -13.95 -0.90 -2.43
N ALA A 13 -14.84 -1.85 -2.14
CA ALA A 13 -16.18 -1.54 -1.63
C ALA A 13 -16.09 -0.75 -0.31
N MET A 14 -15.16 -1.12 0.57
CA MET A 14 -14.88 -0.35 1.78
C MET A 14 -14.32 1.04 1.48
N VAL A 15 -13.40 1.16 0.53
CA VAL A 15 -12.85 2.46 0.09
C VAL A 15 -13.95 3.37 -0.46
N SER A 16 -14.91 2.80 -1.18
CA SER A 16 -16.01 3.53 -1.82
C SER A 16 -16.86 4.32 -0.82
N VAL A 17 -17.02 3.81 0.40
CA VAL A 17 -17.80 4.46 1.46
C VAL A 17 -17.19 5.80 1.88
N HIS A 18 -15.86 5.93 1.80
CA HIS A 18 -15.16 7.08 2.36
C HIS A 18 -15.04 8.28 1.40
N TRP A 19 -15.31 8.10 0.10
CA TRP A 19 -15.22 9.12 -0.97
C TRP A 19 -14.03 10.08 -0.86
N ARG A 20 -12.90 9.58 -0.36
CA ARG A 20 -11.67 10.32 -0.11
C ARG A 20 -10.49 9.48 -0.57
N PRO A 21 -9.35 10.10 -0.90
CA PRO A 21 -8.13 9.34 -1.14
C PRO A 21 -7.75 8.56 0.11
N VAL A 22 -7.28 7.33 -0.08
CA VAL A 22 -6.94 6.41 1.01
C VAL A 22 -5.55 5.83 0.83
N PHE A 23 -4.93 5.44 1.94
CA PHE A 23 -3.81 4.53 1.92
C PHE A 23 -4.30 3.12 2.15
N LEU A 24 -4.04 2.25 1.19
CA LEU A 24 -4.27 0.82 1.31
C LEU A 24 -2.98 0.16 1.77
N ALA A 25 -3.05 -0.63 2.84
CA ALA A 25 -1.89 -1.30 3.42
C ALA A 25 -2.12 -2.82 3.42
N MET A 26 -1.10 -3.54 2.98
CA MET A 26 -1.07 -5.00 2.92
C MET A 26 0.30 -5.50 3.38
N VAL A 27 0.32 -6.55 4.18
CA VAL A 27 1.54 -7.30 4.47
C VAL A 27 1.64 -8.41 3.43
N ASP A 28 2.73 -8.44 2.67
CA ASP A 28 2.98 -9.51 1.72
C ASP A 28 3.23 -10.83 2.48
N PRO A 29 2.38 -11.85 2.31
CA PRO A 29 2.50 -13.11 3.05
C PRO A 29 3.79 -13.88 2.76
N LYS A 30 4.49 -13.57 1.66
CA LYS A 30 5.76 -14.25 1.30
C LYS A 30 6.97 -13.58 1.92
N THR A 31 6.98 -12.26 1.98
CA THR A 31 8.16 -11.48 2.40
C THR A 31 8.01 -10.87 3.80
N ASP A 32 6.82 -10.92 4.39
CA ASP A 32 6.45 -10.27 5.65
C ASP A 32 6.70 -8.74 5.61
N ARG A 33 6.68 -8.16 4.41
CA ARG A 33 6.90 -6.72 4.21
C ARG A 33 5.60 -5.99 4.06
N LEU A 34 5.53 -4.83 4.71
CA LEU A 34 4.42 -3.90 4.56
C LEU A 34 4.54 -3.15 3.23
N HIS A 35 3.53 -3.31 2.39
CA HIS A 35 3.33 -2.52 1.19
C HIS A 35 2.19 -1.54 1.40
N MET A 36 2.34 -0.36 0.82
CA MET A 36 1.33 0.68 0.85
C MET A 36 1.07 1.22 -0.54
N LEU A 37 -0.20 1.42 -0.85
CA LEU A 37 -0.66 2.12 -2.05
C LEU A 37 -1.42 3.37 -1.63
N TYR A 38 -1.19 4.47 -2.33
CA TYR A 38 -2.06 5.64 -2.26
C TYR A 38 -3.09 5.55 -3.40
N LEU A 39 -4.37 5.57 -3.06
CA LEU A 39 -5.47 5.50 -4.02
C LEU A 39 -6.16 6.86 -4.10
N THR A 40 -6.35 7.36 -5.31
CA THR A 40 -7.19 8.55 -5.54
C THR A 40 -8.67 8.20 -5.50
N THR A 41 -9.52 9.22 -5.38
CA THR A 41 -10.95 9.04 -5.65
C THR A 41 -11.20 8.92 -7.15
N PRO A 42 -12.24 8.19 -7.59
CA PRO A 42 -12.63 8.13 -9.00
C PRO A 42 -12.80 9.54 -9.61
N GLN A 43 -12.17 9.79 -10.75
CA GLN A 43 -12.11 11.11 -11.38
C GLN A 43 -12.83 11.12 -12.73
N LYS A 44 -13.73 12.09 -12.92
CA LYS A 44 -14.48 12.28 -14.19
C LYS A 44 -13.61 12.70 -15.38
N VAL A 45 -12.45 13.29 -15.10
CA VAL A 45 -11.53 13.81 -16.13
C VAL A 45 -10.65 12.70 -16.73
N LEU A 46 -10.53 11.55 -16.05
CA LEU A 46 -9.74 10.43 -16.55
C LEU A 46 -10.55 9.61 -17.55
N THR A 47 -9.86 9.03 -18.53
CA THR A 47 -10.44 8.06 -19.45
C THR A 47 -10.98 6.87 -18.67
N VAL A 48 -12.22 6.46 -18.94
CA VAL A 48 -12.83 5.32 -18.25
C VAL A 48 -12.17 4.03 -18.74
N VAL A 49 -11.44 3.36 -17.86
CA VAL A 49 -10.80 2.08 -18.16
C VAL A 49 -11.76 0.91 -17.93
N GLU A 50 -11.42 -0.26 -18.46
CA GLU A 50 -12.16 -1.48 -18.17
C GLU A 50 -12.15 -1.79 -16.67
N ALA A 51 -13.25 -2.36 -16.19
CA ALA A 51 -13.33 -2.77 -14.80
C ALA A 51 -12.35 -3.92 -14.55
N SER A 52 -11.67 -3.88 -13.41
CA SER A 52 -10.79 -4.95 -12.95
C SER A 52 -11.55 -6.27 -12.92
N PRO A 53 -10.92 -7.40 -13.32
CA PRO A 53 -11.57 -8.70 -13.29
C PRO A 53 -12.12 -9.03 -11.90
N ALA A 54 -13.32 -9.61 -11.82
CA ALA A 54 -13.99 -9.88 -10.55
C ALA A 54 -13.15 -10.74 -9.59
N ARG A 55 -12.34 -11.67 -10.14
CA ARG A 55 -11.46 -12.57 -9.38
C ARG A 55 -10.07 -12.00 -9.10
N LYS A 56 -9.80 -10.74 -9.46
CA LYS A 56 -8.50 -10.11 -9.19
C LYS A 56 -8.35 -9.94 -7.68
N THR A 57 -7.28 -10.46 -7.13
CA THR A 57 -6.99 -10.33 -5.70
C THR A 57 -6.29 -9.01 -5.39
N SER A 58 -6.38 -8.56 -4.14
CA SER A 58 -5.63 -7.41 -3.66
C SER A 58 -4.13 -7.65 -3.78
N GLY A 59 -3.65 -8.87 -3.51
CA GLY A 59 -2.24 -9.22 -3.64
C GLY A 59 -1.70 -9.07 -5.06
N ASP A 60 -2.48 -9.46 -6.07
CA ASP A 60 -2.09 -9.29 -7.48
C ASP A 60 -2.09 -7.83 -7.89
N PHE A 61 -3.10 -7.07 -7.45
CA PHE A 61 -3.16 -5.63 -7.67
C PHE A 61 -1.94 -4.91 -7.06
N PHE A 62 -1.57 -5.23 -5.82
CA PHE A 62 -0.37 -4.68 -5.21
C PHE A 62 0.89 -5.00 -6.00
N LYS A 63 1.07 -6.23 -6.48
CA LYS A 63 2.26 -6.59 -7.28
C LYS A 63 2.35 -5.78 -8.57
N GLU A 64 1.25 -5.62 -9.28
CA GLU A 64 1.20 -4.83 -10.52
C GLU A 64 1.55 -3.37 -10.26
N VAL A 65 0.86 -2.72 -9.32
CA VAL A 65 1.11 -1.30 -8.99
C VAL A 65 2.52 -1.08 -8.46
N MET A 66 3.06 -1.98 -7.65
CA MET A 66 4.41 -1.87 -7.13
C MET A 66 5.49 -2.08 -8.21
N ALA A 67 5.20 -2.87 -9.24
CA ALA A 67 6.12 -3.05 -10.38
C ALA A 67 6.12 -1.83 -11.32
N GLU A 68 4.95 -1.23 -11.56
CA GLU A 68 4.79 -0.10 -12.48
C GLU A 68 4.99 1.27 -11.81
N GLY A 69 4.86 1.34 -10.48
CA GLY A 69 4.92 2.56 -9.68
C GLY A 69 3.56 3.29 -9.59
N SER A 70 2.74 3.21 -10.62
CA SER A 70 1.35 3.69 -10.60
C SER A 70 0.50 2.99 -11.64
N GLN A 71 -0.78 2.82 -11.37
CA GLN A 71 -1.72 2.17 -12.28
C GLN A 71 -3.09 2.85 -12.24
N GLU A 72 -3.65 3.10 -13.41
CA GLU A 72 -5.06 3.46 -13.57
C GLU A 72 -5.92 2.21 -13.43
N PHE A 73 -6.98 2.29 -12.62
CA PHE A 73 -7.86 1.15 -12.40
C PHE A 73 -9.29 1.59 -12.12
N ARG A 74 -10.22 0.67 -12.37
CA ARG A 74 -11.62 0.83 -12.03
C ARG A 74 -12.14 -0.48 -11.45
N VAL A 75 -13.02 -0.42 -10.46
CA VAL A 75 -13.82 -1.58 -10.03
C VAL A 75 -15.24 -1.44 -10.57
N ALA A 76 -15.96 -2.56 -10.69
CA ALA A 76 -17.28 -2.57 -11.35
C ALA A 76 -18.29 -1.60 -10.73
N GLN A 77 -18.16 -1.30 -9.44
CA GLN A 77 -19.02 -0.39 -8.68
C GLN A 77 -18.72 1.09 -8.93
N TRP A 78 -17.65 1.42 -9.65
CA TRP A 78 -17.27 2.81 -9.94
C TRP A 78 -17.56 3.17 -11.38
N ASP A 79 -18.16 4.36 -11.56
CA ASP A 79 -18.45 4.95 -12.86
C ASP A 79 -17.20 5.56 -13.54
N HIS A 80 -16.16 5.86 -12.75
CA HIS A 80 -14.97 6.56 -13.20
C HIS A 80 -13.68 5.85 -12.77
N THR A 81 -12.59 6.17 -13.47
CA THR A 81 -11.25 5.62 -13.19
C THR A 81 -10.64 6.30 -11.96
N ALA A 82 -9.96 5.51 -11.13
CA ALA A 82 -9.09 5.98 -10.07
C ALA A 82 -7.64 5.60 -10.39
N VAL A 83 -6.70 6.18 -9.64
CA VAL A 83 -5.27 5.93 -9.83
C VAL A 83 -4.68 5.43 -8.52
N ALA A 84 -3.94 4.33 -8.61
CA ALA A 84 -3.14 3.80 -7.52
C ALA A 84 -1.68 4.19 -7.72
N PHE A 85 -1.03 4.59 -6.64
CA PHE A 85 0.38 4.92 -6.60
C PHE A 85 1.08 4.04 -5.58
N ALA A 86 2.18 3.42 -6.00
CA ALA A 86 3.07 2.70 -5.10
C ALA A 86 3.73 3.70 -4.13
N VAL A 87 3.58 3.46 -2.83
CA VAL A 87 4.33 4.18 -1.81
C VAL A 87 5.63 3.41 -1.58
N PRO A 88 6.80 4.01 -1.85
CA PRO A 88 8.07 3.35 -1.62
C PRO A 88 8.26 3.05 -0.12
N SER A 89 8.98 1.97 0.20
CA SER A 89 9.39 1.72 1.59
C SER A 89 10.30 2.83 2.10
N CYS A 90 10.40 3.00 3.43
CA CYS A 90 11.29 3.98 4.03
C CYS A 90 12.74 3.82 3.53
N GLU A 91 13.25 2.58 3.48
CA GLU A 91 14.59 2.30 2.95
C GLU A 91 14.75 2.74 1.48
N ALA A 92 13.71 2.57 0.66
CA ALA A 92 13.73 3.00 -0.73
C ALA A 92 13.63 4.53 -0.85
N MET A 93 12.85 5.18 0.01
CA MET A 93 12.77 6.63 0.10
C MET A 93 14.12 7.25 0.47
N GLU A 94 14.82 6.69 1.47
CA GLU A 94 16.14 7.14 1.93
C GLU A 94 17.23 7.01 0.85
N LYS A 95 17.14 5.98 0.01
CA LYS A 95 18.08 5.75 -1.11
C LYS A 95 17.78 6.60 -2.34
N SER A 96 16.62 7.24 -2.41
CA SER A 96 16.23 8.04 -3.58
C SER A 96 17.04 9.34 -3.66
N GLN A 97 17.38 9.80 -4.87
CA GLN A 97 18.07 11.09 -5.07
C GLN A 97 17.26 12.29 -4.51
N PHE A 98 15.94 12.12 -4.34
CA PHE A 98 15.06 13.11 -3.71
C PHE A 98 15.20 13.19 -2.19
N ALA A 99 15.82 12.20 -1.53
CA ALA A 99 16.08 12.18 -0.09
C ALA A 99 17.04 13.29 0.36
N GLN A 100 17.85 13.82 -0.56
CA GLN A 100 18.86 14.83 -0.24
C GLN A 100 18.26 16.22 0.08
N GLY A 101 16.97 16.45 -0.17
CA GLY A 101 16.36 17.78 -0.07
C GLY A 101 15.08 17.93 0.77
N ARG A 102 14.37 16.85 1.15
CA ARG A 102 13.07 16.98 1.83
C ARG A 102 12.84 15.89 2.89
N TYR A 103 12.48 16.35 4.09
CA TYR A 103 12.14 15.59 5.30
C TYR A 103 13.26 14.66 5.81
N ARG A 104 14.13 15.19 6.69
CA ARG A 104 14.91 14.33 7.59
C ARG A 104 13.90 13.58 8.47
N LEU A 105 13.85 12.26 8.36
CA LEU A 105 13.22 11.45 9.40
C LEU A 105 13.85 11.86 10.73
N PRO A 106 13.07 12.18 11.77
CA PRO A 106 13.63 12.48 13.07
C PRO A 106 14.48 11.28 13.48
N GLU A 107 15.76 11.52 13.78
CA GLU A 107 16.62 10.48 14.33
C GLU A 107 15.88 9.88 15.52
N ARG A 108 15.74 8.55 15.51
CA ARG A 108 15.08 7.79 16.56
C ARG A 108 15.89 7.98 17.85
N SER A 109 15.62 9.07 18.55
CA SER A 109 16.18 9.42 19.86
C SER A 109 15.44 8.59 20.91
N GLY A 110 15.67 7.28 20.87
CA GLY A 110 15.40 6.38 21.97
C GLY A 110 16.69 6.11 22.73
N PRO A 111 16.66 5.98 24.06
CA PRO A 111 17.86 5.82 24.87
C PRO A 111 18.58 4.54 24.46
N THR A 112 19.91 4.61 24.51
CA THR A 112 20.85 3.52 24.28
C THR A 112 20.43 2.25 25.03
N LEU A 113 19.66 1.39 24.37
CA LEU A 113 19.46 0.02 24.82
C LEU A 113 20.79 -0.68 24.58
N ARG A 114 21.56 -0.78 25.67
CA ARG A 114 22.69 -1.69 25.82
C ARG A 114 22.36 -3.00 25.14
N ALA A 115 23.33 -3.52 24.40
CA ALA A 115 23.34 -4.88 23.87
C ALA A 115 22.82 -5.85 24.93
N VAL A 116 21.64 -6.43 24.70
CA VAL A 116 21.20 -7.65 25.37
C VAL A 116 21.15 -8.70 24.28
N ASN A 117 21.94 -9.74 24.51
CA ASN A 117 22.16 -10.89 23.66
C ASN A 117 20.87 -11.45 23.05
N ALA A 118 21.03 -11.96 21.83
CA ALA A 118 20.06 -12.76 21.12
C ALA A 118 19.65 -14.01 21.92
N GLN A 119 18.53 -13.95 22.64
CA GLN A 119 17.71 -15.12 22.94
C GLN A 119 16.38 -14.66 23.55
N ASN A 120 15.28 -15.23 23.04
CA ASN A 120 13.90 -15.15 23.52
C ASN A 120 13.02 -14.04 22.92
N CYS A 121 12.62 -14.21 21.67
CA CYS A 121 11.27 -13.83 21.25
C CYS A 121 10.33 -15.00 21.55
N VAL A 122 9.57 -14.92 22.64
CA VAL A 122 8.35 -15.70 22.84
C VAL A 122 7.19 -14.74 22.61
N PHE A 123 6.43 -14.98 21.53
CA PHE A 123 5.18 -14.28 21.24
C PHE A 123 4.09 -14.85 22.15
N GLU A 124 3.64 -14.06 23.13
CA GLU A 124 2.43 -14.37 23.87
C GLU A 124 1.22 -13.81 23.10
N ARG A 125 0.34 -14.72 22.68
CA ARG A 125 -0.96 -14.42 22.07
C ARG A 125 -1.90 -13.85 23.13
N VAL A 126 -2.75 -12.91 22.72
CA VAL A 126 -4.09 -12.72 23.28
C VAL A 126 -5.09 -12.95 22.17
#